data_AF-A0A822H942-F1
#
_entry.id   AF-A0A822H942-F1
#
_cell.length_a   1.000
_cell.length_b   1.000
_cell.length_c   1.000
_cell.angle_alpha   90.00
_cell.angle_beta   90.00
_cell.angle_gamma   90.00
#
_symmetry.space_group_name_H-M   'P 1'
#
loop_
_entity.id
_entity.type
_entity.pdbx_description
1 polymer ?
#
loop_
_entity_poly.entity_id
_entity_poly.type
_entity_poly.pdbx_seq_one_letter_code
_entity_poly.pdbx_strand_id
1 'polypeptide(L)'
;QKLRGPPGTPVFALVPIPHGYDISSIFELDPTTITRNEEAVPWGSYVRLQHICTSTWVHSTNIKLDPDDDNVRFKIGCALTKEDREAFQIVHVSPDEVRDLDFANDAAQHFDMTVSKWEKIGVMNVHANDR
;
A
#
# COMPACT_ATOMS: atom_id res chain seq x y z
N GLN A 1 -3.22 -0.72 21.70
CA GLN A 1 -2.05 0.17 21.52
C GLN A 1 -2.49 1.37 20.69
N LYS A 2 -2.04 2.60 20.99
CA LYS A 2 -2.45 3.83 20.29
C LYS A 2 -1.38 4.22 19.27
N LEU A 3 -1.78 4.89 18.19
CA LEU A 3 -0.86 5.54 17.25
C LEU A 3 0.13 6.42 18.04
N ARG A 4 1.41 6.35 17.69
CA ARG A 4 2.48 7.09 18.37
C ARG A 4 2.28 8.59 18.15
N GLY A 5 2.41 9.40 19.19
CA GLY A 5 2.31 10.85 19.12
C GLY A 5 2.31 11.49 20.52
N PRO A 6 2.75 12.75 20.67
CA PRO A 6 2.67 13.46 21.93
C PRO A 6 1.24 13.52 22.48
N PRO A 7 1.06 13.54 23.81
CA PRO A 7 -0.27 13.73 24.39
C PRO A 7 -0.91 15.03 23.88
N GLY A 8 -2.15 14.94 23.40
CA GLY A 8 -2.90 16.10 22.91
C GLY A 8 -2.71 16.43 21.42
N THR A 9 -1.80 15.77 20.71
CA THR A 9 -1.67 15.96 19.25
C THR A 9 -2.55 14.98 18.47
N PRO A 10 -3.14 15.40 17.33
CA PRO A 10 -3.89 14.51 16.48
C PRO A 10 -2.97 13.45 15.85
N VAL A 11 -3.52 12.25 15.67
CA VAL A 11 -2.89 11.11 15.02
C VAL A 11 -3.89 10.53 14.03
N PHE A 12 -3.39 10.09 12.88
CA PHE A 12 -4.22 9.64 11.76
C PHE A 12 -3.83 8.22 11.36
N ALA A 13 -4.75 7.50 10.72
CA ALA A 13 -4.45 6.20 10.11
C ALA A 13 -4.62 6.33 8.59
N LEU A 14 -3.71 5.72 7.83
CA LEU A 14 -3.85 5.67 6.37
C LEU A 14 -4.99 4.74 5.98
N VAL A 15 -5.78 5.17 5.01
CA VAL A 15 -6.88 4.40 4.44
C VAL A 15 -6.80 4.47 2.91
N PRO A 16 -7.14 3.38 2.20
CA PRO A 16 -7.25 3.43 0.75
C PRO A 16 -8.43 4.32 0.35
N ILE A 17 -8.22 5.17 -0.64
CA ILE A 17 -9.27 5.99 -1.25
C ILE A 17 -9.50 5.54 -2.70
N PRO A 18 -10.76 5.43 -3.16
CA PRO A 18 -11.06 4.93 -4.51
C PRO A 18 -10.73 5.94 -5.63
N HIS A 19 -10.58 7.23 -5.31
CA HIS A 19 -10.23 8.28 -6.26
C HIS A 19 -9.10 9.13 -5.70
N GLY A 20 -7.95 9.15 -6.38
CA GLY A 20 -6.71 9.79 -5.90
C GLY A 20 -6.66 11.32 -6.03
N TYR A 21 -7.76 11.98 -6.40
CA TYR A 21 -7.78 13.42 -6.67
C TYR A 21 -7.94 14.30 -5.43
N ASP A 22 -8.16 13.72 -4.25
CA ASP A 22 -8.28 14.47 -3.00
C ASP A 22 -6.90 14.90 -2.47
N ILE A 23 -6.80 16.10 -1.89
CA ILE A 23 -5.54 16.61 -1.34
C ILE A 23 -4.98 15.74 -0.20
N SER A 24 -5.83 14.97 0.49
CA SER A 24 -5.43 14.00 1.49
C SER A 24 -4.69 12.77 0.93
N SER A 25 -4.59 12.66 -0.39
CA SER A 25 -3.82 11.60 -1.06
C SER A 25 -2.34 11.96 -1.28
N ILE A 26 -1.95 13.23 -1.02
CA ILE A 26 -0.66 13.77 -1.43
C ILE A 26 0.38 13.66 -0.30
N PHE A 27 1.53 13.10 -0.64
CA PHE A 27 2.69 12.98 0.24
C PHE A 27 3.93 13.60 -0.39
N GLU A 28 4.77 14.19 0.45
CA GLU A 28 6.08 14.70 0.08
C GLU A 28 7.19 13.74 0.55
N LEU A 29 8.23 13.59 -0.27
CA LEU A 29 9.41 12.79 0.05
C LEU A 29 10.43 13.65 0.80
N ASP A 30 10.80 13.22 2.00
CA ASP A 30 11.90 13.79 2.78
C ASP A 30 13.10 12.84 2.70
N PRO A 31 14.26 13.29 2.17
CA PRO A 31 15.44 12.44 2.05
C PRO A 31 16.07 12.17 3.42
N THR A 32 16.66 10.99 3.61
CA THR A 32 17.41 10.66 4.83
C THR A 32 18.87 11.08 4.79
N THR A 33 19.37 11.49 3.61
CA THR A 33 20.75 11.93 3.36
C THR A 33 20.76 13.32 2.75
N ILE A 34 21.89 14.03 2.82
CA ILE A 34 22.05 15.32 2.17
C ILE A 34 21.99 15.12 0.64
N THR A 35 20.97 15.66 0.00
CA THR A 35 20.80 15.73 -1.45
C THR A 35 20.88 17.19 -1.89
N ARG A 36 21.29 17.47 -3.14
CA ARG A 36 21.09 18.84 -3.66
C ARG A 36 19.60 19.03 -3.94
N ASN A 37 19.16 20.28 -3.84
CA ASN A 37 17.80 20.63 -4.24
C ASN A 37 17.63 20.31 -5.74
N GLU A 38 16.50 19.70 -6.11
CA GLU A 38 16.13 19.34 -7.50
C GLU A 38 16.90 18.16 -8.13
N GLU A 39 17.75 17.44 -7.39
CA GLU A 39 18.32 16.18 -7.89
C GLU A 39 17.26 15.07 -8.01
N ALA A 40 17.41 14.22 -9.02
CA ALA A 40 16.57 13.03 -9.18
C ALA A 40 16.73 12.08 -7.97
N VAL A 41 15.63 11.45 -7.54
CA VAL A 41 15.65 10.47 -6.44
C VAL A 41 16.35 9.19 -6.91
N PRO A 42 17.50 8.81 -6.31
CA PRO A 42 18.20 7.58 -6.70
C PRO A 42 17.39 6.31 -6.42
N TRP A 43 17.66 5.23 -7.16
CA TRP A 43 17.10 3.92 -6.86
C TRP A 43 17.60 3.40 -5.50
N GLY A 44 16.71 2.74 -4.76
CA GLY A 44 17.04 2.20 -3.43
C GLY A 44 17.14 3.27 -2.33
N SER A 45 16.70 4.50 -2.59
CA SER A 45 16.72 5.60 -1.62
C SER A 45 15.84 5.29 -0.41
N TYR A 46 16.34 5.65 0.77
CA TYR A 46 15.55 5.70 1.99
C TYR A 46 14.95 7.11 2.12
N VAL A 47 13.64 7.16 2.32
CA VAL A 47 12.86 8.40 2.41
C VAL A 47 11.91 8.33 3.59
N ARG A 48 11.50 9.50 4.06
CA ARG A 48 10.33 9.64 4.94
C ARG A 48 9.19 10.25 4.12
N LEU A 49 7.97 9.96 4.54
CA LEU A 49 6.77 10.44 3.87
C LEU A 49 6.07 11.45 4.79
N GLN A 50 5.89 12.68 4.30
CA GLN A 50 5.09 13.70 4.98
C GLN A 50 3.76 13.86 4.27
N HIS A 51 2.66 13.68 4.98
CA HIS A 51 1.33 13.96 4.47
C HIS A 51 1.11 15.48 4.44
N ILE A 52 0.90 16.04 3.25
CA ILE A 52 0.88 17.50 3.04
C ILE A 52 -0.31 18.15 3.75
N CYS A 53 -1.50 17.54 3.68
CA CYS A 53 -2.73 18.16 4.18
C CYS A 53 -2.73 18.36 5.71
N THR A 54 -2.10 17.45 6.47
CA THR A 54 -2.05 17.51 7.94
C THR A 54 -0.66 17.79 8.50
N SER A 55 0.35 17.99 7.65
CA SER A 55 1.76 18.16 8.03
C SER A 55 2.28 17.09 9.00
N THR A 56 1.86 15.83 8.81
CA THR A 56 2.21 14.70 9.68
C THR A 56 3.10 13.69 8.95
N TRP A 57 3.95 12.98 9.69
CA TRP A 57 4.88 11.97 9.20
C TRP A 57 4.27 10.57 9.28
N VAL A 58 4.56 9.73 8.30
CA VAL A 58 4.10 8.33 8.26
C VAL A 58 4.94 7.45 9.18
N HIS A 59 4.26 6.56 9.92
CA HIS A 59 4.83 5.62 10.88
C HIS A 59 4.23 4.22 10.74
N SER A 60 5.08 3.21 10.83
CA SER A 60 4.71 1.83 11.10
C SER A 60 4.07 1.71 12.49
N THR A 61 3.15 0.76 12.63
CA THR A 61 2.47 0.52 13.89
C THR A 61 2.26 -0.98 14.11
N ASN A 62 2.13 -1.38 15.37
CA ASN A 62 1.76 -2.75 15.75
C ASN A 62 0.25 -2.88 16.01
N ILE A 63 -0.54 -1.96 15.47
CA ILE A 63 -2.00 -2.00 15.60
C ILE A 63 -2.53 -2.92 14.50
N LYS A 64 -3.06 -4.09 14.88
CA LYS A 64 -3.71 -4.99 13.92
C LYS A 64 -4.85 -4.28 13.18
N LEU A 65 -4.95 -4.55 11.88
CA LEU A 65 -6.07 -4.10 11.05
C LEU A 65 -7.34 -4.81 11.51
N ASP A 66 -7.26 -6.14 11.59
CA ASP A 66 -8.33 -7.05 12.02
C ASP A 66 -7.85 -7.80 13.27
N PRO A 67 -8.31 -7.41 14.48
CA PRO A 67 -7.81 -7.98 15.74
C PRO A 67 -8.14 -9.47 15.91
N ASP A 68 -9.30 -9.88 15.39
CA ASP A 68 -9.84 -11.25 15.51
C ASP A 68 -9.29 -12.20 14.43
N ASP A 69 -8.50 -11.67 13.50
CA ASP A 69 -7.88 -12.41 12.41
C ASP A 69 -6.42 -12.77 12.76
N ASP A 70 -6.03 -14.00 12.44
CA ASP A 70 -4.65 -14.48 12.55
C ASP A 70 -3.75 -13.84 11.49
N ASN A 71 -4.32 -13.23 10.45
CA ASN A 71 -3.58 -12.50 9.44
C ASN A 71 -2.75 -11.34 10.03
N VAL A 72 -1.50 -11.25 9.56
CA VAL A 72 -0.48 -10.32 10.07
C VAL A 72 -0.58 -8.95 9.37
N ARG A 73 -1.78 -8.36 9.38
CA ARG A 73 -2.07 -7.07 8.75
C ARG A 73 -2.06 -5.97 9.80
N PHE A 74 -1.24 -4.94 9.60
CA PHE A 74 -1.12 -3.82 10.54
C PHE A 74 -1.53 -2.50 9.90
N LYS A 75 -2.06 -1.59 10.72
CA LYS A 75 -2.37 -0.22 10.31
C LYS A 75 -1.10 0.59 10.18
N ILE A 76 -1.07 1.49 9.20
CA ILE A 76 -0.04 2.53 9.09
C ILE A 76 -0.63 3.84 9.62
N GLY A 77 0.16 4.57 10.40
CA GLY A 77 -0.26 5.78 11.08
C GLY A 77 0.46 7.02 10.59
N CYS A 78 -0.10 8.20 10.91
CA CYS A 78 0.57 9.48 10.76
C CYS A 78 0.52 10.29 12.06
N ALA A 79 1.62 10.96 12.40
CA ALA A 79 1.73 11.81 13.59
C ALA A 79 2.59 13.05 13.34
N LEU A 80 2.48 14.08 14.18
CA LEU A 80 3.29 15.30 14.04
C LEU A 80 4.79 15.07 14.28
N THR A 81 5.14 14.04 15.05
CA THR A 81 6.53 13.74 15.39
C THR A 81 7.28 13.20 14.19
N LYS A 82 8.33 13.90 13.76
CA LYS A 82 9.31 13.35 12.82
C LYS A 82 10.22 12.37 13.56
N GLU A 83 10.23 11.10 13.16
CA GLU A 83 11.09 10.07 13.75
C GLU A 83 12.26 9.79 12.81
N ASP A 84 13.49 10.09 13.25
CA ASP A 84 14.66 9.97 12.38
C ASP A 84 15.02 8.52 12.04
N ARG A 85 14.70 7.58 12.94
CA ARG A 85 15.01 6.15 12.80
C ARG A 85 14.04 5.40 11.90
N GLU A 86 12.93 6.03 11.53
CA GLU A 86 11.91 5.41 10.70
C GLU A 86 11.96 6.00 9.30
N ALA A 87 12.27 5.14 8.33
CA ALA A 87 12.34 5.50 6.92
C ALA A 87 11.92 4.29 6.07
N PHE A 88 11.43 4.57 4.88
CA PHE A 88 10.98 3.58 3.91
C PHE A 88 11.94 3.56 2.73
N GLN A 89 12.26 2.36 2.24
CA GLN A 89 13.07 2.23 1.05
C GLN A 89 12.18 2.21 -0.20
N ILE A 90 12.52 3.03 -1.19
CA ILE A 90 11.93 2.93 -2.54
C ILE A 90 12.70 1.85 -3.29
N VAL A 91 12.07 0.69 -3.50
CA VAL A 91 12.64 -0.43 -4.25
C VAL A 91 12.09 -0.43 -5.67
N HIS A 92 12.99 -0.39 -6.64
CA HIS A 92 12.63 -0.48 -8.05
C HIS A 92 12.24 -1.92 -8.40
N VAL A 93 11.15 -2.08 -9.15
CA VAL A 93 10.67 -3.38 -9.66
C VAL A 93 10.91 -3.42 -11.17
N SER A 94 11.38 -4.55 -11.70
CA SER A 94 11.65 -4.69 -13.14
C SER A 94 10.34 -4.59 -13.94
N PRO A 95 10.33 -3.91 -15.10
CA PRO A 95 9.17 -3.95 -16.01
C PRO A 95 8.76 -5.37 -16.41
N ASP A 96 9.71 -6.32 -16.47
CA ASP A 96 9.42 -7.71 -16.81
C ASP A 96 8.56 -8.39 -15.74
N GLU A 97 8.87 -8.16 -14.46
CA GLU A 97 8.12 -8.71 -13.33
C GLU A 97 6.68 -8.17 -13.31
N VAL A 98 6.50 -6.89 -13.61
CA VAL A 98 5.17 -6.27 -13.73
C VAL A 98 4.40 -6.86 -14.91
N ARG A 99 5.05 -7.01 -16.07
CA ARG A 99 4.42 -7.60 -17.28
C ARG A 99 3.98 -9.05 -17.06
N ASP A 100 4.82 -9.85 -16.40
CA ASP A 100 4.50 -11.24 -16.10
C ASP A 100 3.32 -11.34 -15.13
N LEU A 101 3.26 -10.46 -14.13
CA LEU A 101 2.13 -10.37 -13.19
C LEU A 101 0.83 -9.95 -13.88
N ASP A 102 0.89 -8.93 -14.74
CA ASP A 102 -0.26 -8.47 -15.53
C ASP A 102 -0.77 -9.59 -16.45
N PHE A 103 0.15 -10.27 -17.16
CA PHE A 103 -0.19 -11.40 -18.02
C PHE A 103 -0.87 -12.54 -17.25
N ALA A 104 -0.35 -12.90 -16.08
CA ALA A 104 -0.95 -13.93 -15.24
C ALA A 104 -2.36 -13.53 -14.76
N ASN A 105 -2.55 -12.28 -14.35
CA ASN A 105 -3.85 -11.76 -13.92
C ASN A 105 -4.87 -11.74 -15.06
N ASP A 106 -4.48 -11.26 -16.25
CA ASP A 106 -5.35 -11.21 -17.43
C ASP A 106 -5.74 -12.62 -17.90
N ALA A 107 -4.78 -13.55 -17.91
CA ALA A 107 -5.03 -14.95 -18.23
C ALA A 107 -6.01 -15.59 -17.23
N ALA A 108 -5.80 -15.36 -15.93
CA ALA A 108 -6.70 -15.88 -14.89
C ALA A 108 -8.13 -15.36 -15.04
N GLN A 109 -8.30 -14.05 -15.29
CA GLN A 109 -9.62 -13.45 -15.57
C GLN A 109 -10.24 -14.06 -16.83
N HIS A 110 -9.45 -14.25 -17.89
CA HIS A 110 -9.93 -14.86 -19.13
C HIS A 110 -10.39 -16.31 -18.93
N PHE A 111 -9.66 -17.09 -18.13
CA PHE A 111 -10.07 -18.45 -17.79
C PHE A 111 -11.35 -18.45 -16.96
N ASP A 112 -11.48 -17.59 -15.96
CA ASP A 112 -12.69 -17.48 -15.15
C ASP A 112 -13.94 -17.13 -15.99
N MET A 113 -13.79 -16.18 -16.93
CA MET A 113 -14.85 -15.84 -17.89
C MET A 113 -15.19 -17.02 -18.81
N THR A 114 -14.20 -17.82 -19.21
CA THR A 114 -14.40 -18.97 -20.10
C THR A 114 -15.11 -20.11 -19.38
N VAL A 115 -14.65 -20.47 -18.18
CA VAL A 115 -15.28 -21.48 -17.31
C VAL A 115 -16.72 -21.08 -17.01
N SER A 116 -16.95 -19.82 -16.61
CA SER A 116 -18.31 -19.29 -16.37
C SER A 116 -19.23 -19.41 -17.60
N LYS A 117 -18.69 -19.27 -18.82
CA LYS A 117 -19.47 -19.49 -20.05
C LYS A 117 -19.80 -20.97 -20.24
N TRP A 118 -18.84 -21.87 -20.02
CA TRP A 118 -19.00 -23.31 -20.20
C TRP A 118 -19.96 -23.93 -19.17
N GLU A 119 -19.94 -23.47 -17.93
CA GLU A 119 -20.93 -23.83 -16.90
C GLU A 119 -22.35 -23.45 -17.35
N LYS A 120 -22.53 -22.24 -17.90
CA LYS A 120 -23.86 -21.76 -18.38
C LYS A 120 -24.42 -22.57 -19.55
N ILE A 121 -23.57 -23.03 -20.47
CA ILE A 121 -24.01 -23.84 -21.62
C ILE A 121 -24.02 -25.34 -21.33
N GLY A 122 -23.77 -25.74 -20.08
CA GLY A 122 -23.84 -27.14 -19.64
C GLY A 122 -22.71 -28.03 -20.16
N VAL A 123 -21.61 -27.44 -20.65
CA VAL A 123 -20.44 -28.18 -21.15
C VAL A 123 -19.53 -28.63 -20.01
N MET A 124 -19.56 -27.93 -18.87
CA MET A 124 -18.90 -28.34 -17.63
C MET A 124 -19.91 -28.37 -16.48
N ASN A 125 -19.93 -29.48 -15.74
CA ASN A 125 -20.75 -29.66 -14.55
C ASN A 125 -19.81 -29.78 -13.34
N VAL A 126 -19.16 -28.67 -12.98
CA VAL A 126 -18.26 -28.62 -11.82
C VAL A 126 -19.14 -28.72 -10.58
N HIS A 127 -19.03 -29.81 -9.82
CA HIS A 127 -19.79 -29.93 -8.58
C HIS A 127 -19.39 -28.80 -7.64
N ALA A 128 -20.38 -28.15 -7.02
CA ALA A 128 -20.18 -27.01 -6.12
C ALA A 128 -19.26 -27.29 -4.91
N ASN A 129 -18.82 -28.54 -4.73
CA ASN A 129 -17.96 -29.01 -3.64
C ASN A 129 -16.45 -29.02 -3.99
N ASP A 130 -16.06 -28.64 -5.21
CA ASP A 130 -14.65 -28.59 -5.67
C ASP A 130 -14.05 -27.17 -5.65
N ARG A 131 -14.72 -26.19 -5.03
CA ARG A 131 -14.20 -24.81 -4.82
C ARG A 131 -13.74 -24.60 -3.38
#